data_AF-A0A3A1YUG4-F1
#
_entry.id   AF-A0A3A1YUG4-F1
#
_cell.length_a   1.000
_cell.length_b   1.000
_cell.length_c   1.000
_cell.angle_alpha   90.00
_cell.angle_beta   90.00
_cell.angle_gamma   90.00
#
_symmetry.space_group_name_H-M   'P 1'
#
loop_
_entity.id
_entity.type
_entity.pdbx_description
1 polymer ?
#
loop_
_entity_poly.entity_id
_entity_poly.type
_entity_poly.pdbx_seq_one_letter_code
_entity_poly.pdbx_strand_id
1 'polypeptide(L)'
;MDTKPTLPVSITKDFFLRLKIDTDPTTNLAVFGIVVNDFLITDLSLSECGRFKVDPQATYDVPAEWANALGWLNKTLDQACEDAINAGCLHIQNQLGVKDGGFAGIFFSDNNNREGLQIVLAHYLYEQLEHSYLN
;
A
#
# COMPACT_ATOMS: atom_id res chain seq x y z
N MET A 1 -18.70 14.87 -0.96
CA MET A 1 -18.10 14.41 -2.23
C MET A 1 -16.63 14.21 -1.93
N ASP A 2 -16.26 13.02 -1.45
CA ASP A 2 -14.85 12.72 -1.22
C ASP A 2 -14.20 12.49 -2.57
N THR A 3 -13.36 13.43 -2.98
CA THR A 3 -12.56 13.26 -4.18
C THR A 3 -11.64 12.08 -3.92
N LYS A 4 -11.89 10.96 -4.60
CA LYS A 4 -11.02 9.78 -4.55
C LYS A 4 -9.58 10.28 -4.77
N PRO A 5 -8.64 9.99 -3.86
CA PRO A 5 -7.29 10.51 -3.96
C PRO A 5 -6.68 10.04 -5.27
N THR A 6 -6.54 10.95 -6.23
CA THR A 6 -5.83 10.71 -7.47
C THR A 6 -4.34 10.64 -7.16
N LEU A 7 -3.59 9.82 -7.90
CA LEU A 7 -2.14 9.74 -7.79
C LEU A 7 -1.55 11.17 -7.79
N PRO A 8 -0.85 11.59 -6.70
CA PRO A 8 -0.52 12.99 -6.49
C PRO A 8 0.57 13.50 -7.43
N VAL A 9 1.32 12.60 -8.08
CA VAL A 9 2.44 12.90 -8.98
C VAL A 9 2.50 11.88 -10.11
N SER A 10 3.08 12.23 -11.25
CA SER A 10 3.31 11.25 -12.32
C SER A 10 4.35 10.23 -11.83
N ILE A 11 3.99 8.95 -11.77
CA ILE A 11 4.98 7.89 -11.54
C ILE A 11 5.95 7.91 -12.71
N THR A 12 7.21 8.25 -12.43
CA THR A 12 8.26 8.26 -13.43
C THR A 12 8.77 6.85 -13.68
N LYS A 13 9.37 6.62 -14.85
CA LYS A 13 10.02 5.34 -15.16
C LYS A 13 11.10 4.99 -14.12
N ASP A 14 11.87 5.97 -13.67
CA ASP A 14 12.92 5.77 -12.66
C ASP A 14 12.34 5.36 -11.29
N PHE A 15 11.21 5.94 -10.89
CA PHE A 15 10.49 5.52 -9.68
C PHE A 15 10.07 4.06 -9.80
N PHE A 16 9.40 3.72 -10.90
CA PHE A 16 8.86 2.37 -11.10
C PHE A 16 9.95 1.30 -11.16
N LEU A 17 11.09 1.58 -11.79
CA LEU A 17 12.21 0.64 -11.88
C LEU A 17 12.80 0.27 -10.50
N ARG A 18 12.66 1.16 -9.51
CA ARG A 18 13.12 0.91 -8.13
C ARG A 18 12.00 0.45 -7.18
N LEU A 19 10.76 0.48 -7.64
CA LEU A 19 9.60 0.04 -6.87
C LEU A 19 9.60 -1.49 -6.72
N LYS A 20 9.41 -1.95 -5.49
CA LYS A 20 9.23 -3.36 -5.13
C LYS A 20 8.06 -3.52 -4.18
N ILE A 21 7.49 -4.71 -4.20
CA ILE A 21 6.55 -5.20 -3.19
C ILE A 21 7.35 -6.11 -2.28
N ASP A 22 7.16 -5.98 -0.97
CA ASP A 22 7.67 -6.90 0.04
C ASP A 22 6.65 -7.03 1.18
N THR A 23 6.96 -7.82 2.19
CA THR A 23 6.16 -7.97 3.40
C THR A 23 6.78 -7.15 4.54
N ASP A 24 5.97 -6.29 5.16
CA ASP A 24 6.39 -5.58 6.37
C ASP A 24 6.54 -6.59 7.53
N PRO A 25 7.74 -6.75 8.11
CA PRO A 25 8.01 -7.76 9.14
C PRO A 25 7.29 -7.49 10.47
N THR A 26 6.73 -6.28 10.66
CA THR A 26 6.01 -5.91 11.87
C THR A 26 4.51 -6.21 11.77
N THR A 27 3.96 -6.16 10.56
CA THR A 27 2.52 -6.30 10.32
C THR A 27 2.16 -7.55 9.52
N ASN A 28 3.13 -8.21 8.88
CA ASN A 28 2.95 -9.26 7.87
C ASN A 28 2.08 -8.82 6.67
N LEU A 29 1.91 -7.52 6.44
CA LEU A 29 1.14 -7.01 5.31
C LEU A 29 2.06 -6.69 4.15
N ALA A 30 1.54 -6.82 2.92
CA ALA A 30 2.25 -6.37 1.74
C ALA A 30 2.40 -4.84 1.76
N VAL A 31 3.60 -4.38 1.40
CA VAL A 31 3.99 -2.97 1.38
C VAL A 31 4.82 -2.68 0.13
N PHE A 32 4.63 -1.49 -0.43
CA PHE A 32 5.51 -0.95 -1.45
C PHE A 32 6.71 -0.28 -0.82
N GLY A 33 7.88 -0.48 -1.42
CA GLY A 33 9.11 0.22 -1.08
C GLY A 33 9.95 0.56 -2.30
N ILE A 34 10.87 1.50 -2.11
CA ILE A 34 11.90 1.85 -3.09
C ILE A 34 13.22 1.23 -2.63
N VAL A 35 13.88 0.50 -3.53
CA VAL A 35 15.21 -0.06 -3.24
C VAL A 35 16.27 1.04 -3.37
N VAL A 36 17.00 1.29 -2.28
CA VAL A 36 18.13 2.23 -2.20
C VAL A 36 19.29 1.52 -1.49
N ASN A 37 20.45 1.43 -2.13
CA ASN A 37 21.64 0.75 -1.58
C ASN A 37 21.34 -0.67 -1.05
N ASP A 38 20.56 -1.44 -1.80
CA ASP A 38 20.07 -2.79 -1.43
C ASP A 38 19.12 -2.86 -0.21
N PHE A 39 18.70 -1.72 0.33
CA PHE A 39 17.66 -1.63 1.36
C PHE A 39 16.32 -1.25 0.77
N LEU A 40 15.25 -1.91 1.22
CA LEU A 40 13.89 -1.53 0.88
C LEU A 40 13.40 -0.43 1.82
N ILE A 41 13.20 0.77 1.29
CA ILE A 41 12.69 1.91 2.04
C ILE A 41 11.20 2.07 1.77
N THR A 42 10.36 1.85 2.80
CA THR A 42 8.89 1.91 2.72
C THR A 42 8.32 3.30 3.04
N ASP A 43 9.12 4.16 3.67
CA ASP A 43 8.85 5.59 3.86
C ASP A 43 10.14 6.40 3.63
N LEU A 44 10.21 7.08 2.49
CA LEU A 44 11.38 7.87 2.10
C LEU A 44 11.58 9.13 2.95
N SER A 45 10.59 9.54 3.75
CA SER A 45 10.69 10.68 4.66
C SER A 45 11.30 10.32 6.01
N LEU A 46 11.56 9.02 6.23
CA LEU A 46 12.20 8.49 7.43
C LEU A 46 13.53 7.83 7.07
N SER A 47 14.47 7.85 8.01
CA SER A 47 15.75 7.14 7.96
C SER A 47 15.53 5.63 7.74
N GLU A 48 16.57 4.89 7.32
CA GLU A 48 16.50 3.45 7.04
C GLU A 48 16.01 2.63 8.24
N CYS A 49 16.27 3.11 9.45
CA CYS A 49 15.79 2.50 10.70
C CYS A 49 14.37 2.93 11.10
N GLY A 50 13.66 3.72 10.28
CA GLY A 50 12.30 4.20 10.48
C GLY A 50 12.10 5.22 11.61
N ARG A 51 13.18 5.80 12.18
CA ARG A 51 13.10 6.60 13.42
C ARG A 51 13.25 8.09 13.24
N PHE A 52 14.07 8.53 12.30
CA PHE A 52 14.42 9.95 12.16
C PHE A 52 13.82 10.51 10.89
N LYS A 53 13.23 11.70 10.95
CA LYS A 53 12.80 12.41 9.75
C LYS A 53 14.03 12.82 8.95
N VAL A 54 14.04 12.50 7.66
CA VAL A 54 15.15 12.80 6.76
C VAL A 54 14.66 13.52 5.51
N ASP A 55 15.59 14.20 4.83
CA ASP A 55 15.35 14.68 3.47
C ASP A 55 15.65 13.56 2.47
N PRO A 56 14.68 13.15 1.62
CA PRO A 56 14.88 12.03 0.69
C PRO A 56 16.03 12.27 -0.29
N GLN A 57 16.21 13.52 -0.75
CA GLN A 57 17.26 13.85 -1.72
C GLN A 57 18.65 13.78 -1.08
N ALA A 58 18.81 14.33 0.12
CA ALA A 58 20.10 14.34 0.81
C ALA A 58 20.50 12.95 1.34
N THR A 59 19.53 12.08 1.64
CA THR A 59 19.79 10.77 2.30
C THR A 59 19.82 9.62 1.31
N TYR A 60 18.89 9.60 0.36
CA TYR A 60 18.66 8.48 -0.56
C TYR A 60 18.96 8.81 -2.01
N ASP A 61 19.34 10.06 -2.30
CA ASP A 61 19.51 10.58 -3.66
C ASP A 61 18.29 10.33 -4.54
N VAL A 62 17.09 10.54 -3.96
CA VAL A 62 15.82 10.45 -4.68
C VAL A 62 15.01 11.74 -4.56
N PRO A 63 14.21 12.09 -5.59
CA PRO A 63 13.33 13.24 -5.53
C PRO A 63 12.35 13.18 -4.36
N ALA A 64 12.11 14.31 -3.68
CA ALA A 64 11.16 14.39 -2.57
C ALA A 64 9.73 13.98 -2.95
N GLU A 65 9.34 14.15 -4.22
CA GLU A 65 8.06 13.71 -4.78
C GLU A 65 7.85 12.19 -4.71
N TRP A 66 8.93 11.40 -4.67
CA TRP A 66 8.83 9.94 -4.54
C TRP A 66 8.28 9.54 -3.17
N ALA A 67 8.57 10.31 -2.11
CA ALA A 67 7.99 10.06 -0.79
C ALA A 67 6.46 10.18 -0.81
N ASN A 68 5.93 11.18 -1.53
CA ASN A 68 4.49 11.36 -1.70
C ASN A 68 3.87 10.23 -2.53
N ALA A 69 4.52 9.81 -3.62
CA ALA A 69 4.07 8.70 -4.45
C ALA A 69 4.02 7.39 -3.65
N LEU A 70 5.10 7.07 -2.91
CA LEU A 70 5.20 5.86 -2.12
C LEU A 70 4.16 5.83 -0.97
N GLY A 71 4.02 6.94 -0.25
CA GLY A 71 2.99 7.08 0.78
C GLY A 71 1.58 6.93 0.22
N TRP A 72 1.32 7.48 -0.97
CA TRP A 72 0.03 7.29 -1.66
C TRP A 72 -0.21 5.82 -2.05
N LEU A 73 0.81 5.11 -2.56
CA LEU A 73 0.68 3.69 -2.92
C LEU A 73 0.32 2.83 -1.71
N ASN A 74 1.06 2.97 -0.62
CA ASN A 74 0.81 2.20 0.60
C ASN A 74 -0.56 2.51 1.22
N LYS A 75 -0.98 3.78 1.21
CA LYS A 75 -2.32 4.16 1.65
C LYS A 75 -3.42 3.62 0.73
N THR A 76 -3.19 3.64 -0.58
CA THR A 76 -4.15 3.11 -1.56
C THR A 76 -4.32 1.61 -1.42
N LEU A 77 -3.22 0.89 -1.18
CA LEU A 77 -3.24 -0.54 -0.93
C LEU A 77 -4.02 -0.90 0.34
N ASP A 78 -3.76 -0.22 1.45
CA ASP A 78 -4.49 -0.43 2.71
C ASP A 78 -5.99 -0.16 2.55
N GLN A 79 -6.34 0.97 1.92
CA GLN A 79 -7.75 1.31 1.66
C GLN A 79 -8.43 0.29 0.72
N ALA A 80 -7.73 -0.17 -0.32
CA ALA A 80 -8.28 -1.17 -1.24
C ALA A 80 -8.53 -2.52 -0.53
N CYS A 81 -7.65 -2.90 0.41
CA CYS A 81 -7.83 -4.08 1.24
C CYS A 81 -9.08 -3.95 2.12
N GLU A 82 -9.23 -2.82 2.82
CA GLU A 82 -10.42 -2.51 3.62
C GLU A 82 -11.70 -2.51 2.79
N ASP A 83 -11.69 -1.87 1.62
CA ASP A 83 -12.85 -1.81 0.73
C ASP A 83 -13.26 -3.22 0.25
N ALA A 84 -12.29 -4.07 -0.08
CA ALA A 84 -12.53 -5.45 -0.51
C ALA A 84 -13.09 -6.32 0.63
N ILE A 85 -12.53 -6.22 1.84
CA ILE A 85 -13.03 -6.93 3.03
C ILE A 85 -14.46 -6.50 3.34
N ASN A 86 -14.72 -5.19 3.37
CA ASN A 86 -16.04 -4.65 3.66
C ASN A 86 -17.08 -5.09 2.62
N ALA A 87 -16.74 -5.04 1.33
CA ALA A 87 -17.63 -5.48 0.27
C ALA A 87 -17.93 -6.99 0.35
N GLY A 88 -16.91 -7.82 0.59
CA GLY A 88 -17.07 -9.27 0.74
C GLY A 88 -17.91 -9.65 1.97
N CYS A 89 -17.62 -9.04 3.12
CA CYS A 89 -18.36 -9.27 4.36
C CYS A 89 -19.82 -8.87 4.23
N LEU A 90 -20.09 -7.67 3.69
CA LEU A 90 -21.45 -7.18 3.49
C LEU A 90 -22.26 -8.11 2.59
N HIS A 91 -21.64 -8.61 1.50
CA HIS A 91 -22.29 -9.57 0.61
C HIS A 91 -22.70 -10.85 1.36
N ILE A 92 -21.78 -11.46 2.11
CA ILE A 92 -22.04 -12.69 2.87
C ILE A 92 -23.11 -12.45 3.94
N GLN A 93 -22.99 -11.36 4.71
CA GLN A 93 -23.95 -11.01 5.76
C GLN A 93 -25.36 -10.84 5.23
N ASN A 94 -25.51 -10.17 4.07
CA ASN A 94 -26.79 -10.01 3.40
C ASN A 94 -27.40 -11.36 3.00
N GLN A 95 -26.60 -12.30 2.47
CA GLN A 95 -27.10 -13.64 2.11
C GLN A 95 -27.50 -14.47 3.35
N LEU A 96 -26.86 -14.24 4.49
CA LEU A 96 -27.15 -14.94 5.74
C LEU A 96 -28.19 -14.23 6.62
N GLY A 97 -28.71 -13.08 6.21
CA GLY A 97 -29.64 -12.26 7.02
C GLY A 97 -29.01 -11.66 8.28
N VAL A 98 -27.67 -11.55 8.33
CA VAL A 98 -26.92 -10.89 9.40
C VAL A 98 -27.02 -9.37 9.19
N LYS A 99 -27.36 -8.63 10.25
CA LYS A 99 -27.69 -7.19 10.17
C LYS A 99 -26.58 -6.27 10.69
N ASP A 100 -25.52 -6.82 11.25
CA ASP A 100 -24.40 -6.06 11.80
C ASP A 100 -23.04 -6.65 11.36
N GLY A 101 -21.99 -5.83 11.52
CA GLY A 101 -20.62 -6.18 11.16
C GLY A 101 -19.78 -6.73 12.30
N GLY A 102 -20.36 -7.05 13.46
CA GLY A 102 -19.60 -7.34 14.68
C GLY A 102 -18.63 -8.50 14.53
N PHE A 103 -19.12 -9.62 13.96
CA PHE A 103 -18.27 -10.79 13.71
C PHE A 103 -17.18 -10.52 12.66
N ALA A 104 -17.50 -9.78 11.59
CA ALA A 104 -16.52 -9.42 10.57
C ALA A 104 -15.38 -8.57 11.16
N GLY A 105 -15.73 -7.60 12.02
CA GLY A 105 -14.75 -6.78 12.72
C GLY A 105 -13.82 -7.60 13.61
N ILE A 106 -14.33 -8.63 14.30
CA ILE A 106 -13.48 -9.53 15.10
C ILE A 106 -12.61 -10.40 14.19
N PHE A 107 -13.19 -10.98 13.14
CA PHE A 107 -12.50 -11.91 12.25
C PHE A 107 -11.34 -11.26 11.50
N PHE A 108 -11.50 -10.01 11.07
CA PHE A 108 -10.46 -9.24 10.36
C PHE A 108 -9.74 -8.22 11.27
N SER A 109 -9.87 -8.34 12.59
CA SER A 109 -9.22 -7.41 13.53
C SER A 109 -7.69 -7.53 13.57
N ASP A 110 -7.17 -8.69 13.17
CA ASP A 110 -5.73 -8.92 13.00
C ASP A 110 -5.33 -8.93 11.53
N ASN A 111 -4.02 -8.85 11.29
CA ASN A 111 -3.48 -8.85 9.93
C ASN A 111 -3.39 -10.24 9.30
N ASN A 112 -3.55 -11.33 10.06
CA ASN A 112 -3.39 -12.69 9.55
C ASN A 112 -4.44 -13.00 8.48
N ASN A 113 -5.66 -12.52 8.69
CA ASN A 113 -6.76 -12.70 7.74
C ASN A 113 -6.77 -11.62 6.63
N ARG A 114 -5.92 -10.58 6.73
CA ARG A 114 -5.77 -9.49 5.74
C ARG A 114 -4.60 -9.75 4.77
N GLU A 115 -3.53 -10.39 5.24
CA GLU A 115 -2.26 -10.58 4.53
C GLU A 115 -2.43 -11.11 3.10
N GLY A 116 -3.09 -12.27 2.95
CA GLY A 116 -3.21 -12.91 1.64
C GLY A 116 -3.97 -12.05 0.61
N LEU A 117 -4.98 -11.30 1.07
CA LEU A 117 -5.73 -10.39 0.21
C LEU A 117 -4.88 -9.17 -0.17
N GLN A 118 -4.17 -8.58 0.79
CA GLN A 118 -3.33 -7.41 0.54
C GLN A 118 -2.18 -7.73 -0.41
N ILE A 119 -1.58 -8.93 -0.34
CA ILE A 119 -0.57 -9.38 -1.32
C ILE A 119 -1.15 -9.36 -2.74
N VAL A 120 -2.31 -9.97 -2.95
CA VAL A 120 -2.94 -10.02 -4.29
C VAL A 120 -3.25 -8.61 -4.80
N LEU A 121 -3.77 -7.74 -3.93
CA LEU A 121 -4.06 -6.36 -4.30
C LEU A 121 -2.80 -5.53 -4.58
N ALA A 122 -1.69 -5.78 -3.88
CA ALA A 122 -0.41 -5.14 -4.14
C ALA A 122 0.11 -5.49 -5.53
N HIS A 123 0.07 -6.78 -5.90
CA HIS A 123 0.45 -7.23 -7.24
C HIS A 123 -0.45 -6.63 -8.32
N TYR A 124 -1.76 -6.65 -8.12
CA TYR A 124 -2.70 -6.02 -9.07
C TYR A 124 -2.43 -4.51 -9.23
N LEU A 125 -2.20 -3.80 -8.13
CA LEU A 125 -1.88 -2.37 -8.19
C LEU A 125 -0.56 -2.13 -8.94
N TYR A 126 0.47 -2.95 -8.72
CA TYR A 126 1.73 -2.86 -9.44
C TYR A 126 1.56 -3.10 -10.95
N GLU A 127 0.87 -4.16 -11.35
CA GLU A 127 0.59 -4.47 -12.76
C GLU A 127 -0.25 -3.36 -13.43
N GLN A 128 -1.25 -2.83 -12.71
CA GLN A 128 -2.05 -1.72 -13.21
C GLN A 128 -1.22 -0.45 -13.42
N LEU A 129 -0.27 -0.16 -12.51
CA LEU A 129 0.66 0.96 -12.69
C LEU A 129 1.56 0.76 -13.90
N GLU A 130 2.13 -0.43 -14.08
CA GLU A 130 2.95 -0.78 -15.24
C GLU A 130 2.17 -0.54 -16.54
N HIS A 131 0.96 -1.10 -16.62
CA HIS A 131 0.09 -0.97 -17.79
C HIS A 131 -0.33 0.48 -18.08
N SER A 132 -0.50 1.31 -17.04
CA SER A 132 -1.07 2.66 -17.20
C SER A 132 -0.03 3.75 -17.44
N TYR A 133 1.22 3.53 -17.03
CA TYR A 133 2.27 4.57 -17.02
C TYR A 133 3.53 4.20 -17.81
N LEU A 134 3.73 2.92 -18.16
CA LEU A 134 4.94 2.46 -18.84
C LEU A 134 4.73 1.77 -20.19
N ASN A 135 3.48 1.43 -20.52
CA ASN A 135 3.05 0.93 -21.83
C ASN A 135 2.27 2.00 -22.59
#